data_AF-A0A7J3GZ22-F1
#
_entry.id   AF-A0A7J3GZ22-F1
#
_cell.length_a   1.000
_cell.length_b   1.000
_cell.length_c   1.000
_cell.angle_alpha   90.00
_cell.angle_beta   90.00
_cell.angle_gamma   90.00
#
_symmetry.space_group_name_H-M   'P 1'
#
loop_
_entity.id
_entity.type
_entity.pdbx_description
1 polymer ?
#
loop_
_entity_poly.entity_id
_entity_poly.type
_entity_poly.pdbx_seq_one_letter_code
_entity_poly.pdbx_strand_id
1 'polypeptide(L)'
;PNVTAIAGPTVGARLITLIGGLERLARAPASLIQVLGAEKALFRFLRTGRGAPKHGVIFQHPYVHGSPKWQRGKIARALATKIAIAAKIDYFSGEDRSAVLREELERRVKEIREKYPKPPARKEVVRQPARQPQRPAKKERRGRR
;
A
#
# COMPACT_ATOMS: atom_id res chain seq x y z
N PRO A 1 -11.86 17.17 10.24
CA PRO A 1 -13.09 17.07 9.42
C PRO A 1 -12.81 16.48 8.03
N ASN A 2 -11.75 16.96 7.38
CA ASN A 2 -11.33 16.55 6.04
C ASN A 2 -10.96 15.06 5.96
N VAL A 3 -10.24 14.52 6.96
CA VAL A 3 -9.82 13.10 6.94
C VAL A 3 -11.03 12.17 6.90
N THR A 4 -12.05 12.47 7.71
CA THR A 4 -13.31 11.71 7.75
C THR A 4 -14.04 11.78 6.41
N ALA A 5 -14.05 12.95 5.75
CA ALA A 5 -14.72 13.12 4.46
C ALA A 5 -14.03 12.33 3.33
N ILE A 6 -12.70 12.20 3.38
CA ILE A 6 -11.92 11.53 2.32
C ILE A 6 -11.72 10.04 2.58
N ALA A 7 -11.42 9.64 3.82
CA ALA A 7 -11.21 8.24 4.17
C ALA A 7 -12.51 7.52 4.57
N GLY A 8 -13.56 8.26 4.91
CA GLY A 8 -14.71 7.72 5.64
C GLY A 8 -14.43 7.57 7.14
N PRO A 9 -15.48 7.55 7.98
CA PRO A 9 -15.34 7.55 9.44
C PRO A 9 -14.58 6.33 9.97
N THR A 10 -14.89 5.13 9.46
CA THR A 10 -14.29 3.88 9.95
C THR A 10 -12.80 3.77 9.62
N VAL A 11 -12.42 4.09 8.37
CA VAL A 11 -11.01 4.01 7.94
C VAL A 11 -10.21 5.16 8.54
N GLY A 12 -10.78 6.36 8.60
CA GLY A 12 -10.15 7.53 9.21
C GLY A 12 -9.82 7.29 10.69
N ALA A 13 -10.79 6.80 11.47
CA ALA A 13 -10.56 6.44 12.87
C ALA A 13 -9.45 5.39 13.02
N ARG A 14 -9.49 4.31 12.22
CA ARG A 14 -8.45 3.26 12.25
C ARG A 14 -7.06 3.79 11.94
N LEU A 15 -6.93 4.70 10.96
CA LEU A 15 -5.64 5.32 10.63
C LEU A 15 -5.09 6.13 11.80
N ILE A 16 -5.92 6.95 12.44
CA ILE A 16 -5.55 7.77 13.60
C ILE A 16 -5.13 6.87 14.76
N THR A 17 -5.90 5.83 15.06
CA THR A 17 -5.58 4.88 16.13
C THR A 17 -4.26 4.14 15.86
N LEU A 18 -4.05 3.63 14.64
CA LEU A 18 -2.85 2.86 14.31
C LEU A 18 -1.58 3.69 14.37
N ILE A 19 -1.62 4.95 13.93
CA ILE A 19 -0.44 5.80 13.92
C ILE A 19 -0.18 6.49 15.26
N GLY A 20 -1.18 6.53 16.13
CA GLY A 20 -1.10 7.14 17.46
C GLY A 20 -1.40 8.64 17.47
N GLY A 21 -2.42 9.07 16.74
CA GLY A 21 -2.96 10.44 16.80
C GLY A 21 -2.95 11.20 15.47
N LEU A 22 -3.75 12.27 15.43
CA LEU A 22 -3.89 13.11 14.24
C LEU A 22 -2.60 13.87 13.89
N GLU A 23 -1.84 14.33 14.89
CA GLU A 23 -0.55 15.00 14.66
C GLU A 23 0.41 14.08 13.89
N ARG A 24 0.57 12.84 14.35
CA ARG A 24 1.46 11.86 13.71
C ARG A 24 0.97 11.53 12.32
N LEU A 25 -0.35 11.46 12.10
CA LEU A 25 -0.94 11.29 10.78
C LEU A 25 -0.64 12.47 9.84
N ALA A 26 -0.71 13.71 10.33
CA ALA A 26 -0.42 14.92 9.56
C ALA A 26 1.05 14.99 9.12
N ARG A 27 1.97 14.49 9.95
CA ARG A 27 3.41 14.45 9.65
C ARG A 27 3.81 13.23 8.80
N ALA A 28 2.96 12.21 8.72
CA ALA A 28 3.27 10.98 8.01
C ALA A 28 3.34 11.17 6.49
N PRO A 29 4.28 10.49 5.80
CA PRO A 29 4.30 10.48 4.35
C PRO A 29 3.13 9.62 3.81
N ALA A 30 2.65 9.98 2.61
CA ALA A 30 1.56 9.23 1.96
C ALA A 30 1.91 7.75 1.71
N SER A 31 3.18 7.42 1.50
CA SER A 31 3.66 6.04 1.33
C SER A 31 3.47 5.20 2.59
N LEU A 32 3.64 5.79 3.77
CA LEU A 32 3.35 5.12 5.05
C LEU A 32 1.85 4.91 5.19
N ILE A 33 1.05 5.98 4.99
CA ILE A 33 -0.41 5.92 5.07
C ILE A 33 -0.99 4.85 4.15
N GLN A 34 -0.40 4.69 2.96
CA GLN A 34 -0.79 3.67 1.99
C GLN A 34 -0.73 2.25 2.58
N VAL A 35 0.28 1.94 3.40
CA VAL A 35 0.56 0.60 3.92
C VAL A 35 0.34 0.43 5.42
N LEU A 36 -0.18 1.44 6.12
CA LEU A 36 -0.55 1.35 7.53
C LEU A 36 -1.51 0.18 7.79
N GLY A 37 -1.21 -0.67 8.76
CA GLY A 37 -1.89 -1.93 9.07
C GLY A 37 -1.40 -3.14 8.25
N ALA A 38 -0.45 -2.96 7.33
CA ALA A 38 0.20 -4.04 6.58
C ALA A 38 1.69 -4.22 6.95
N GLU A 39 2.08 -3.77 8.16
CA GLU A 39 3.47 -3.75 8.64
C GLU A 39 4.09 -5.14 8.60
N LYS A 40 3.38 -6.17 9.08
CA LYS A 40 3.86 -7.55 9.05
C LYS A 40 4.22 -8.02 7.63
N ALA A 41 3.40 -7.66 6.64
CA ALA A 41 3.65 -8.00 5.24
C ALA A 41 4.79 -7.16 4.66
N LEU A 42 4.89 -5.89 5.03
CA LEU A 42 5.95 -4.98 4.63
C LEU A 42 7.31 -5.46 5.17
N PHE A 43 7.41 -5.76 6.46
CA PHE A 43 8.65 -6.27 7.06
C PHE A 43 9.07 -7.62 6.47
N ARG A 44 8.11 -8.50 6.18
CA ARG A 44 8.40 -9.73 5.44
C ARG A 44 8.94 -9.45 4.05
N PHE A 45 8.38 -8.47 3.33
CA PHE A 45 8.88 -8.05 2.03
C PHE A 45 10.30 -7.47 2.13
N LEU A 46 10.57 -6.61 3.10
CA LEU A 46 11.92 -6.05 3.29
C LEU A 46 12.97 -7.13 3.58
N ARG A 47 12.59 -8.22 4.29
CA ARG A 47 13.47 -9.35 4.55
C ARG A 47 13.65 -10.29 3.35
N THR A 48 12.60 -10.52 2.57
CA THR A 48 12.58 -11.59 1.55
C THR A 48 12.61 -11.09 0.11
N GLY A 49 12.40 -9.79 -0.11
CA GLY A 49 12.25 -9.15 -1.42
C GLY A 49 10.97 -9.54 -2.18
N ARG A 50 10.05 -10.32 -1.57
CA ARG A 50 8.87 -10.87 -2.28
C ARG A 50 7.55 -10.40 -1.69
N GLY A 51 6.61 -10.08 -2.58
CA GLY A 51 5.21 -9.84 -2.22
C GLY A 51 4.98 -8.55 -1.42
N ALA A 52 5.49 -7.42 -1.91
CA ALA A 52 5.24 -6.11 -1.30
C ALA A 52 3.74 -5.82 -1.15
N PRO A 53 3.28 -5.34 0.03
CA PRO A 53 1.90 -4.94 0.22
C PRO A 53 1.59 -3.69 -0.62
N LYS A 54 0.46 -3.71 -1.33
CA LYS A 54 0.01 -2.57 -2.15
C LYS A 54 -0.79 -1.55 -1.36
N HIS A 55 -1.43 -1.99 -0.28
CA HIS A 55 -2.32 -1.20 0.55
C HIS A 55 -2.45 -1.86 1.93
N GLY A 56 -2.68 -1.05 2.96
CA GLY A 56 -3.00 -1.49 4.31
C GLY A 56 -4.49 -1.34 4.60
N VAL A 57 -4.84 -0.73 5.74
CA VAL A 57 -6.24 -0.53 6.19
C VAL A 57 -7.09 0.25 5.20
N ILE A 58 -6.46 1.12 4.39
CA ILE A 58 -7.14 1.89 3.34
C ILE A 58 -7.78 1.00 2.26
N PHE A 59 -7.46 -0.31 2.23
CA PHE A 59 -8.12 -1.28 1.36
C PHE A 59 -9.64 -1.34 1.57
N GLN A 60 -10.11 -1.06 2.78
CA GLN A 60 -11.54 -1.11 3.12
C GLN A 60 -12.34 0.04 2.50
N HIS A 61 -11.67 1.08 1.99
CA HIS A 61 -12.34 2.18 1.31
C HIS A 61 -13.05 1.70 0.03
N PRO A 62 -14.30 2.12 -0.26
CA PRO A 62 -15.06 1.66 -1.43
C PRO A 62 -14.32 1.79 -2.76
N TYR A 63 -13.64 2.92 -2.99
CA TYR A 63 -12.82 3.13 -4.19
C TYR A 63 -11.68 2.11 -4.35
N VAL A 64 -11.09 1.62 -3.27
CA VAL A 64 -9.99 0.64 -3.34
C VAL A 64 -10.57 -0.78 -3.43
N HIS A 65 -11.49 -1.13 -2.52
CA HIS A 65 -12.07 -2.47 -2.45
C HIS A 65 -12.79 -2.86 -3.73
N GLY A 66 -13.67 -1.97 -4.23
CA GLY A 66 -14.49 -2.18 -5.41
C GLY A 66 -13.74 -2.12 -6.74
N SER A 67 -12.44 -1.77 -6.72
CA SER A 67 -11.66 -1.65 -7.94
C SER A 67 -10.96 -2.95 -8.34
N PRO A 68 -10.73 -3.19 -9.64
CA PRO A 68 -9.98 -4.36 -10.12
C PRO A 68 -8.55 -4.42 -9.60
N LYS A 69 -8.02 -5.65 -9.39
CA LYS A 69 -6.72 -5.91 -8.74
C LYS A 69 -5.53 -5.13 -9.33
N TRP A 70 -5.55 -4.83 -10.63
CA TRP A 70 -4.50 -4.08 -11.32
C TRP A 70 -4.60 -2.55 -11.14
N GLN A 71 -5.78 -2.03 -10.77
CA GLN A 71 -6.02 -0.62 -10.48
C GLN A 71 -5.87 -0.30 -8.99
N ARG A 72 -6.16 -1.26 -8.10
CA ARG A 72 -6.14 -1.08 -6.64
C ARG A 72 -4.93 -0.33 -6.11
N GLY A 73 -3.72 -0.68 -6.53
CA GLY A 73 -2.50 -0.02 -6.05
C GLY A 73 -2.40 1.45 -6.45
N LYS A 74 -2.88 1.81 -7.66
CA LYS A 74 -2.88 3.19 -8.14
C LYS A 74 -3.92 4.02 -7.41
N ILE A 75 -5.11 3.45 -7.19
CA ILE A 75 -6.20 4.11 -6.46
C ILE A 75 -5.86 4.25 -4.98
N ALA A 76 -5.28 3.21 -4.35
CA ALA A 76 -4.80 3.28 -2.97
C ALA A 76 -3.76 4.38 -2.78
N ARG A 77 -2.84 4.55 -3.74
CA ARG A 77 -1.87 5.66 -3.71
C ARG A 77 -2.54 7.02 -3.79
N ALA A 78 -3.48 7.21 -4.73
CA ALA A 78 -4.21 8.47 -4.87
C ALA A 78 -4.99 8.80 -3.58
N LEU A 79 -5.67 7.81 -3.01
CA LEU A 79 -6.39 7.94 -1.75
C LEU A 79 -5.45 8.31 -0.60
N ALA A 80 -4.34 7.60 -0.43
CA ALA A 80 -3.36 7.89 0.63
C ALA A 80 -2.77 9.31 0.52
N THR A 81 -2.50 9.79 -0.69
CA THR A 81 -2.06 11.17 -0.92
C THR A 81 -3.12 12.18 -0.46
N LYS A 82 -4.40 11.97 -0.80
CA LYS A 82 -5.47 12.87 -0.40
C LYS A 82 -5.74 12.82 1.10
N ILE A 83 -5.64 11.65 1.73
CA ILE A 83 -5.70 11.51 3.20
C ILE A 83 -4.54 12.27 3.86
N ALA A 84 -3.32 12.19 3.33
CA ALA A 84 -2.18 12.92 3.89
C ALA A 84 -2.39 14.44 3.85
N ILE A 85 -2.91 14.96 2.74
CA ILE A 85 -3.23 16.39 2.59
C ILE A 85 -4.37 16.77 3.55
N ALA A 86 -5.43 15.96 3.61
CA ALA A 86 -6.54 16.18 4.53
C ALA A 86 -6.10 16.22 6.00
N ALA A 87 -5.23 15.30 6.41
CA ALA A 87 -4.69 15.24 7.77
C ALA A 87 -3.85 16.47 8.11
N LYS A 88 -3.06 16.97 7.15
CA LYS A 88 -2.30 18.21 7.32
C LYS A 88 -3.20 19.42 7.49
N ILE A 89 -4.22 19.54 6.66
CA ILE A 89 -5.18 20.66 6.77
C ILE A 89 -5.91 20.58 8.10
N ASP A 90 -6.42 19.39 8.47
CA ASP A 90 -7.13 19.17 9.74
C ASP A 90 -6.27 19.52 10.97
N TYR A 91 -4.94 19.30 10.93
CA TYR A 91 -4.06 19.57 12.06
C TYR A 91 -3.50 20.99 12.09
N PHE A 92 -3.09 21.55 10.95
CA PHE A 92 -2.35 22.83 10.90
C PHE A 92 -3.23 24.05 10.64
N SER A 93 -4.34 23.90 9.91
CA SER A 93 -5.19 25.02 9.48
C SER A 93 -6.59 24.93 10.09
N GLY A 94 -7.19 23.73 10.12
CA GLY A 94 -8.56 23.52 10.56
C GLY A 94 -9.63 23.89 9.52
N GLU A 95 -9.24 24.44 8.37
CA GLU A 95 -10.16 24.75 7.26
C GLU A 95 -10.85 23.51 6.70
N ASP A 96 -12.11 23.66 6.29
CA ASP A 96 -12.79 22.62 5.53
C ASP A 96 -12.48 22.75 4.03
N ARG A 97 -11.74 21.77 3.50
CA ARG A 97 -11.42 21.60 2.09
C ARG A 97 -11.91 20.26 1.55
N SER A 98 -12.87 19.64 2.23
CA SER A 98 -13.35 18.30 1.94
C SER A 98 -13.92 18.17 0.53
N ALA A 99 -14.71 19.16 0.07
CA ALA A 99 -15.30 19.19 -1.25
C ALA A 99 -14.23 19.15 -2.36
N VAL A 100 -13.25 20.06 -2.29
CA VAL A 100 -12.16 20.15 -3.28
C VAL A 100 -11.33 18.86 -3.29
N LEU A 101 -10.95 18.36 -2.11
CA LEU A 101 -10.14 17.13 -2.02
C LEU A 101 -10.88 15.91 -2.56
N ARG A 102 -12.21 15.86 -2.38
CA ARG A 102 -13.06 14.78 -2.87
C ARG A 102 -13.18 14.82 -4.39
N GLU A 103 -13.42 15.99 -4.97
CA GLU A 103 -13.48 16.17 -6.42
C GLU A 103 -12.15 15.75 -7.07
N GLU A 104 -11.02 16.18 -6.51
CA GLU A 104 -9.70 15.81 -7.02
C GLU A 104 -9.43 14.30 -6.91
N LEU A 105 -9.89 13.66 -5.84
CA LEU A 105 -9.79 12.21 -5.67
C LEU A 105 -10.63 11.49 -6.73
N GLU A 106 -11.87 11.91 -6.92
CA GLU A 106 -12.81 11.32 -7.88
C GLU A 106 -12.32 11.46 -9.31
N ARG A 107 -11.82 12.65 -9.69
CA ARG A 107 -11.16 12.90 -10.98
C ARG A 107 -10.01 11.92 -11.19
N ARG A 108 -9.13 11.77 -10.19
CA ARG A 108 -7.98 10.86 -10.29
C ARG A 108 -8.39 9.39 -10.38
N VAL A 109 -9.44 8.98 -9.67
CA VAL A 109 -9.98 7.61 -9.75
C VAL A 109 -10.55 7.34 -11.14
N LYS A 110 -11.30 8.30 -11.71
CA LYS A 110 -11.83 8.21 -13.07
C LYS A 110 -10.72 8.07 -14.11
N GLU A 111 -9.71 8.94 -14.06
CA GLU A 111 -8.53 8.86 -14.93
C GLU A 111 -7.84 7.48 -14.87
N ILE A 112 -7.70 6.89 -13.67
CA ILE A 112 -7.08 5.57 -13.51
C ILE A 112 -7.95 4.48 -14.14
N ARG A 113 -9.27 4.57 -14.01
CA ARG A 113 -10.20 3.60 -14.58
C ARG A 113 -10.16 3.62 -16.11
N GLU A 114 -10.19 4.82 -16.69
CA GLU A 114 -10.15 5.04 -18.15
C GLU A 114 -8.79 4.66 -18.75
N LYS A 115 -7.69 4.98 -18.08
CA LYS A 115 -6.34 4.70 -18.59
C LYS A 115 -5.94 3.22 -18.49
N TYR A 116 -6.52 2.47 -17.56
CA TYR A 116 -6.17 1.07 -17.31
C TYR A 116 -7.38 0.13 -17.33
N PRO A 117 -8.15 0.08 -18.42
CA PRO A 117 -9.38 -0.71 -18.48
C PRO A 117 -9.10 -2.22 -18.46
N LYS A 118 -8.00 -2.63 -19.09
CA LYS A 118 -7.59 -4.03 -19.19
C LYS A 118 -6.49 -4.37 -18.17
N PRO A 119 -6.44 -5.63 -17.68
CA PRO A 119 -5.33 -6.09 -16.86
C PRO A 119 -4.01 -5.99 -17.65
N PRO A 120 -2.89 -5.65 -16.99
CA PRO A 120 -1.59 -5.67 -17.65
C PRO A 120 -1.29 -7.08 -18.16
N ALA A 121 -0.72 -7.17 -19.35
CA ALA A 121 -0.24 -8.44 -19.89
C ALA A 121 0.66 -9.12 -18.86
N ARG A 122 0.36 -10.39 -18.56
CA ARG A 122 1.19 -11.22 -17.67
C ARG A 122 2.57 -11.29 -18.32
N LYS A 123 3.57 -10.65 -17.71
CA LYS A 123 4.96 -10.98 -18.03
C LYS A 123 5.16 -12.41 -17.58
N GLU A 124 5.45 -13.32 -18.52
CA GLU A 124 5.90 -14.66 -18.17
C GLU A 124 7.11 -14.50 -17.25
N VAL A 125 6.96 -14.98 -16.01
CA VAL A 125 8.08 -15.01 -15.09
C VAL A 125 8.99 -16.11 -15.63
N VAL A 126 10.02 -15.74 -16.39
CA VAL A 126 11.09 -16.65 -16.76
C VAL A 126 11.65 -17.19 -15.44
N ARG A 127 11.24 -18.41 -15.08
CA ARG A 127 11.76 -19.11 -13.91
C ARG A 127 13.22 -19.38 -14.23
N GLN A 128 14.13 -18.62 -13.64
CA GLN A 128 15.54 -18.99 -13.67
C GLN A 128 15.63 -20.40 -13.07
N PRO A 129 16.28 -21.36 -13.76
CA PRO A 129 16.40 -22.72 -13.26
C PRO A 129 17.04 -22.69 -11.88
N ALA A 130 16.45 -23.44 -10.94
CA ALA A 130 16.98 -23.58 -9.59
C ALA A 130 18.45 -24.03 -9.69
N ARG A 131 19.37 -23.29 -9.06
CA ARG A 131 20.77 -23.72 -8.93
C ARG A 131 20.76 -25.13 -8.31
N GLN A 132 21.27 -26.11 -9.06
CA GLN A 132 21.36 -27.49 -8.57
C GLN A 132 22.17 -27.50 -7.26
N PRO A 133 21.69 -28.17 -6.20
CA PRO A 133 22.48 -28.32 -4.98
C PRO A 133 23.74 -29.11 -5.32
N GLN A 134 24.90 -28.49 -5.12
CA GLN A 134 26.19 -29.17 -5.22
C GLN A 134 26.18 -30.34 -4.23
N ARG A 135 26.29 -31.58 -4.73
CA ARG A 135 26.38 -32.77 -3.87
C ARG A 135 27.61 -32.62 -2.96
N PRO A 136 27.48 -32.83 -1.64
CA PRO A 136 28.65 -32.80 -0.77
C PRO A 136 29.63 -33.90 -1.17
N ALA A 137 30.90 -33.54 -1.34
CA ALA A 137 31.97 -34.47 -1.68
C ALA A 137 32.05 -35.58 -0.61
N LYS A 138 32.00 -36.85 -1.05
CA LYS A 138 32.20 -38.02 -0.18
C LYS A 138 33.58 -37.91 0.47
N LYS A 139 33.63 -37.72 1.80
CA LYS A 139 34.85 -37.92 2.59
C LYS A 139 35.25 -39.38 2.48
N GLU A 140 36.33 -39.62 1.75
CA GLU A 140 37.01 -40.91 1.67
C GLU A 140 37.44 -41.31 3.09
N ARG A 141 36.86 -42.38 3.61
CA ARG A 141 37.27 -42.96 4.89
C ARG A 141 38.64 -43.61 4.67
N ARG A 142 39.70 -42.88 5.02
CA ARG A 142 41.06 -43.44 5.16
C ARG A 142 41.00 -44.56 6.20
N GLY A 143 41.11 -45.81 5.73
CA GLY A 143 41.23 -46.97 6.59
C GLY A 143 42.51 -46.87 7.42
N ARG A 144 42.36 -47.00 8.75
CA ARG A 144 43.43 -47.42 9.64
C ARG A 144 43.56 -48.94 9.49
N ARG A 145 44.66 -49.40 8.91
CA ARG A 145 45.36 -50.63 9.31
C ARG A 145 46.85 -50.41 9.06
#